data_AF-A0AAD5U197-F1
#
_entry.id   AF-A0AAD5U197-F1
#
_cell.length_a   1.000
_cell.length_b   1.000
_cell.length_c   1.000
_cell.angle_alpha   90.00
_cell.angle_beta   90.00
_cell.angle_gamma   90.00
#
_symmetry.space_group_name_H-M   'P 1'
#
loop_
_entity.id
_entity.type
_entity.pdbx_description
1 polymer ?
#
loop_
_entity_poly.entity_id
_entity_poly.type
_entity_poly.pdbx_seq_one_letter_code
_entity_poly.pdbx_strand_id
1 'polypeptide(L)'
;MNLLSIRQFEKETDFTKKNITEKCLNSNIKLTEESNIELQDLLLKIKTEMANFKVSAKSFYSKKLEEIQLKNDSNLNEIINKSFIAIDSHTESLSSLNFKNFQSLTTHDDKQTEKNSDLNSVTNSFDQFFESYQIPFLKKRYLEFEIEKQNLTMKIKKAKRILGPDGSIEPPYEIKSEKLNINNREFNRESKQLRPLCMRIDTIKQANGSAYVELGDLKVVCAVYGPRQSLKPGNSSAGSLNCDFKFAPFSCKKRRPYPKDTQEKEYGLLLNQALVPSLRLDLLPKSVIDIYVQVLEADGMVSSLAAAVTCASLALANAGIEMYDFVSGASAGYVDNSIILDCDLSEEEKINFNGSIFLSYMPASNEVTHIVQWGEVNYANSAKAIEICVDACSQIHSVMSQTLLNSIKD
;
A
#
# COMPACT_ATOMS: atom_id res chain seq x y z
N MET A 1 -20.36 6.26 46.08
CA MET A 1 -19.28 5.81 45.19
C MET A 1 -19.23 6.70 43.96
N ASN A 2 -18.28 7.61 43.76
CA ASN A 2 -17.88 8.76 44.58
C ASN A 2 -17.67 9.92 43.59
N LEU A 3 -18.15 11.13 43.90
CA LEU A 3 -17.98 12.36 43.09
C LEU A 3 -16.51 12.83 42.94
N LEU A 4 -15.56 12.10 43.51
CA LEU A 4 -14.12 12.39 43.49
C LEU A 4 -13.40 11.81 42.27
N SER A 5 -13.92 10.76 41.62
CA SER A 5 -13.30 10.18 40.40
C SER A 5 -13.58 11.00 39.13
N ILE A 6 -14.62 11.84 39.14
CA ILE A 6 -15.03 12.65 37.99
C ILE A 6 -14.17 13.93 37.89
N ARG A 7 -13.79 14.54 39.02
CA ARG A 7 -12.95 15.75 39.06
C ARG A 7 -11.48 15.52 38.68
N GLN A 8 -10.97 14.29 38.80
CA GLN A 8 -9.63 13.95 38.33
C GLN A 8 -9.58 13.75 36.81
N PHE A 9 -10.68 13.31 36.19
CA PHE A 9 -10.77 13.12 34.74
C PHE A 9 -10.97 14.45 33.98
N GLU A 10 -11.68 15.41 34.57
CA GLU A 10 -11.90 16.74 33.98
C GLU A 10 -10.60 17.56 33.83
N LYS A 11 -9.62 17.37 34.72
CA LYS A 11 -8.33 18.08 34.66
C LYS A 11 -7.37 17.55 33.59
N GLU A 12 -7.48 16.29 33.19
CA GLU A 12 -6.65 15.71 32.10
C GLU A 12 -7.20 16.07 30.71
N THR A 13 -8.52 16.31 30.59
CA THR A 13 -9.15 16.67 29.30
C THR A 13 -8.90 18.12 28.87
N ASP A 14 -8.72 19.05 29.80
CA ASP A 14 -8.47 20.47 29.46
C ASP A 14 -7.07 20.72 28.90
N PHE A 15 -6.10 19.85 29.23
CA PHE A 15 -4.72 19.96 28.74
C PHE A 15 -4.57 19.53 27.27
N THR A 16 -5.49 18.71 26.77
CA THR A 16 -5.48 18.21 25.38
C THR A 16 -6.23 19.12 24.41
N LYS A 17 -7.25 19.86 24.88
CA LYS A 17 -8.01 20.84 24.08
C LYS A 17 -7.15 22.02 23.59
N LYS A 18 -6.20 22.52 24.40
CA LYS A 18 -5.35 23.68 24.03
C LYS A 18 -4.29 23.36 22.97
N ASN A 19 -3.80 22.12 22.89
CA ASN A 19 -2.73 21.75 21.96
C ASN A 19 -3.23 21.38 20.55
N ILE A 20 -4.54 21.13 20.39
CA ILE A 20 -5.13 20.68 19.13
C ILE A 20 -5.73 21.87 18.36
N THR A 21 -6.22 22.89 19.07
CA THR A 21 -6.78 24.11 18.45
C THR A 21 -5.74 24.96 17.72
N GLU A 22 -4.50 25.00 18.18
CA GLU A 22 -3.43 25.78 17.53
C GLU A 22 -2.88 25.14 16.23
N LYS A 23 -3.11 23.84 15.99
CA LYS A 23 -2.56 23.14 14.79
C LYS A 23 -3.52 23.10 13.60
N CYS A 24 -4.81 23.39 13.79
CA CYS A 24 -5.83 23.20 12.75
C CYS A 24 -6.17 24.47 11.95
N LEU A 25 -5.71 25.66 12.36
CA LEU A 25 -6.07 26.93 11.70
C LEU A 25 -5.36 27.20 10.37
N ASN A 26 -4.41 26.36 9.94
CA ASN A 26 -3.64 26.56 8.71
C ASN A 26 -3.89 25.44 7.69
N SER A 27 -5.01 25.45 6.96
CA SER A 27 -5.08 24.91 5.59
C SER A 27 -6.44 25.16 4.93
N ASN A 28 -6.50 26.15 4.05
CA ASN A 28 -7.55 26.27 3.02
C ASN A 28 -7.26 25.27 1.88
N ILE A 29 -8.29 24.75 1.18
CA ILE A 29 -8.36 24.47 -0.29
C ILE A 29 -9.60 23.60 -0.65
N LYS A 30 -10.13 23.83 -1.86
CA LYS A 30 -11.44 23.51 -2.48
C LYS A 30 -11.76 22.01 -2.70
N LEU A 31 -13.06 21.65 -2.62
CA LEU A 31 -13.64 20.30 -2.83
C LEU A 31 -14.38 20.19 -4.19
N THR A 32 -14.38 19.00 -4.80
CA THR A 32 -14.96 18.66 -6.13
C THR A 32 -16.31 17.93 -6.04
N GLU A 33 -17.06 17.88 -7.16
CA GLU A 33 -18.49 17.57 -7.25
C GLU A 33 -18.95 16.18 -6.74
N GLU A 34 -18.12 15.14 -6.79
CA GLU A 34 -18.50 13.79 -6.31
C GLU A 34 -18.63 13.70 -4.78
N SER A 35 -17.93 14.59 -4.05
CA SER A 35 -18.09 14.73 -2.60
C SER A 35 -19.50 15.17 -2.18
N ASN A 36 -20.30 15.74 -3.09
CA ASN A 36 -21.66 16.16 -2.80
C ASN A 36 -22.65 15.00 -2.62
N ILE A 37 -22.45 13.86 -3.30
CA ILE A 37 -23.39 12.74 -3.27
C ILE A 37 -23.23 11.97 -1.95
N GLU A 38 -22.00 11.69 -1.54
CA GLU A 38 -21.72 11.06 -0.24
C GLU A 38 -22.14 11.95 0.94
N LEU A 39 -22.01 13.27 0.80
CA LEU A 39 -22.54 14.23 1.77
C LEU A 39 -24.08 14.21 1.83
N GLN A 40 -24.78 13.98 0.71
CA GLN A 40 -26.25 13.85 0.70
C GLN A 40 -26.73 12.58 1.39
N ASP A 41 -26.05 11.44 1.17
CA ASP A 41 -26.38 10.19 1.85
C ASP A 41 -26.09 10.25 3.35
N LEU A 42 -25.00 10.91 3.74
CA LEU A 42 -24.68 11.16 5.15
C LEU A 42 -25.72 12.08 5.80
N LEU A 43 -26.15 13.14 5.08
CA LEU A 43 -27.20 14.05 5.54
C LEU A 43 -28.54 13.32 5.71
N LEU A 44 -28.87 12.38 4.82
CA LEU A 44 -30.09 11.58 4.91
C LEU A 44 -30.04 10.64 6.12
N LYS A 45 -28.91 9.96 6.35
CA LYS A 45 -28.70 9.12 7.54
C LYS A 45 -28.82 9.93 8.83
N ILE A 46 -28.24 11.13 8.87
CA ILE A 46 -28.34 12.05 10.00
C ILE A 46 -29.80 12.48 10.23
N LYS A 47 -30.55 12.80 9.18
CA LYS A 47 -31.98 13.15 9.28
C LYS A 47 -32.81 11.98 9.84
N THR A 48 -32.53 10.75 9.41
CA THR A 48 -33.24 9.56 9.92
C THR A 48 -32.92 9.24 11.38
N GLU A 49 -31.66 9.38 11.81
CA GLU A 49 -31.29 9.16 13.21
C GLU A 49 -31.85 10.24 14.14
N MET A 50 -31.86 11.50 13.71
CA MET A 50 -32.50 12.58 14.47
C MET A 50 -34.02 12.42 14.57
N ALA A 51 -34.68 11.89 13.53
CA ALA A 51 -36.11 11.57 13.58
C ALA A 51 -36.41 10.45 14.59
N ASN A 52 -35.60 9.38 14.59
CA ASN A 52 -35.71 8.30 15.56
C ASN A 52 -35.45 8.77 17.00
N PHE A 53 -34.48 9.67 17.17
CA PHE A 53 -34.21 10.32 18.46
C PHE A 53 -35.41 11.17 18.95
N LYS A 54 -36.07 11.91 18.05
CA LYS A 54 -37.28 12.70 18.36
C LYS A 54 -38.42 11.82 18.86
N VAL A 55 -38.66 10.67 18.22
CA VAL A 55 -39.69 9.70 18.65
C VAL A 55 -39.37 9.14 20.04
N SER A 56 -38.11 8.76 20.26
CA SER A 56 -37.68 8.20 21.55
C SER A 56 -37.79 9.23 22.68
N ALA A 57 -37.40 10.49 22.43
CA ALA A 57 -37.53 11.59 23.38
C ALA A 57 -39.00 11.91 23.69
N LYS A 58 -39.88 12.02 22.69
CA LYS A 58 -41.32 12.25 22.91
C LYS A 58 -41.95 11.16 23.79
N SER A 59 -41.57 9.89 23.59
CA SER A 59 -42.07 8.78 24.42
C SER A 59 -41.60 8.82 25.87
N PHE A 60 -40.38 9.34 26.10
CA PHE A 60 -39.80 9.45 27.43
C PHE A 60 -40.44 10.60 28.21
N TYR A 61 -40.64 11.76 27.57
CA TYR A 61 -41.28 12.91 28.20
C TYR A 61 -42.78 12.70 28.40
N SER A 62 -43.49 11.97 27.52
CA SER A 62 -44.91 11.66 27.70
C SER A 62 -45.17 10.79 28.93
N LYS A 63 -44.34 9.75 29.15
CA LYS A 63 -44.39 8.92 30.37
C LYS A 63 -44.11 9.73 31.64
N LYS A 64 -43.17 10.67 31.56
CA LYS A 64 -42.82 11.54 32.69
C LYS A 64 -43.93 12.58 32.98
N LEU A 65 -44.63 13.05 31.95
CA LEU A 65 -45.80 13.93 32.07
C LEU A 65 -46.99 13.21 32.73
N GLU A 66 -47.23 11.93 32.41
CA GLU A 66 -48.23 11.10 33.10
C GLU A 66 -47.91 10.94 34.60
N GLU A 67 -46.62 10.73 34.96
CA GLU A 67 -46.18 10.70 36.36
C GLU A 67 -46.33 12.04 37.10
N ILE A 68 -46.26 13.17 36.39
CA ILE A 68 -46.34 14.53 36.95
C ILE A 68 -47.79 15.03 37.06
N GLN A 69 -48.68 14.66 36.13
CA GLN A 69 -50.11 14.98 36.20
C GLN A 69 -50.79 14.36 37.45
N LEU A 70 -50.24 13.26 37.98
CA LEU A 70 -50.64 12.69 39.27
C LEU A 70 -50.25 13.56 40.49
N LYS A 71 -49.34 14.53 40.33
CA LYS A 71 -48.80 15.37 41.41
C LYS A 71 -49.23 16.84 41.37
N ASN A 72 -49.98 17.28 40.36
CA ASN A 72 -50.55 18.64 40.23
C ASN A 72 -49.57 19.81 40.48
N ASP A 73 -48.35 19.73 39.93
CA ASP A 73 -47.41 20.87 39.93
C ASP A 73 -47.48 21.64 38.60
N SER A 74 -48.11 22.81 38.61
CA SER A 74 -48.34 23.65 37.42
C SER A 74 -47.06 24.24 36.80
N ASN A 75 -46.05 24.56 37.60
CA ASN A 75 -44.78 25.12 37.11
C ASN A 75 -43.93 24.13 36.31
N LEU A 76 -44.01 22.84 36.63
CA LEU A 76 -43.20 21.81 35.95
C LEU A 76 -43.76 21.52 34.55
N ASN A 77 -45.09 21.55 34.39
CA ASN A 77 -45.76 21.41 33.10
C ASN A 77 -45.44 22.58 32.15
N GLU A 78 -45.28 23.80 32.68
CA GLU A 78 -44.92 24.96 31.86
C GLU A 78 -43.48 24.87 31.33
N ILE A 79 -42.55 24.35 32.13
CA ILE A 79 -41.15 24.13 31.74
C ILE A 79 -41.05 23.02 30.68
N ILE A 80 -41.84 21.94 30.82
CA ILE A 80 -41.87 20.83 29.85
C ILE A 80 -42.53 21.28 28.52
N ASN A 81 -43.55 22.13 28.56
CA ASN A 81 -44.13 22.65 27.32
C ASN A 81 -43.19 23.63 26.62
N LYS A 82 -42.45 24.47 27.35
CA LYS A 82 -41.41 25.34 26.78
C LYS A 82 -40.26 24.55 26.17
N SER A 83 -39.87 23.43 26.78
CA SER A 83 -38.83 22.54 26.22
C SER A 83 -39.29 21.83 24.95
N PHE A 84 -40.56 21.42 24.89
CA PHE A 84 -41.14 20.79 23.70
C PHE A 84 -41.21 21.76 22.51
N ILE A 85 -41.61 23.00 22.76
CA ILE A 85 -41.66 24.07 21.74
C ILE A 85 -40.24 24.41 21.24
N ALA A 86 -39.23 24.42 22.13
CA ALA A 86 -37.84 24.64 21.74
C ALA A 86 -37.25 23.48 20.93
N ILE A 87 -37.60 22.23 21.25
CA ILE A 87 -37.16 21.06 20.48
C ILE A 87 -37.83 21.05 19.10
N ASP A 88 -39.13 21.35 19.01
CA ASP A 88 -39.82 21.39 17.71
C ASP A 88 -39.28 22.53 16.82
N SER A 89 -38.99 23.73 17.36
CA SER A 89 -38.39 24.84 16.59
C SER A 89 -36.95 24.57 16.13
N HIS A 90 -36.13 23.89 16.95
CA HIS A 90 -34.79 23.48 16.57
C HIS A 90 -34.79 22.36 15.52
N THR A 91 -35.80 21.48 15.51
CA THR A 91 -35.94 20.48 14.43
C THR A 91 -36.45 21.07 13.12
N GLU A 92 -37.25 22.14 13.15
CA GLU A 92 -37.69 22.87 11.96
C GLU A 92 -36.55 23.71 11.34
N SER A 93 -35.64 24.25 12.15
CA SER A 93 -34.40 24.89 11.65
C SER A 93 -33.42 23.88 11.04
N LEU A 94 -33.39 22.64 11.54
CA LEU A 94 -32.60 21.54 10.96
C LEU A 94 -33.23 20.92 9.70
N SER A 95 -34.55 20.89 9.60
CA SER A 95 -35.25 20.41 8.38
C SER A 95 -35.19 21.44 7.25
N SER A 96 -35.10 22.73 7.57
CA SER A 96 -34.96 23.85 6.61
C SER A 96 -33.53 24.10 6.10
N LEU A 97 -32.53 23.38 6.62
CA LEU A 97 -31.17 23.35 6.07
C LEU A 97 -31.16 22.66 4.70
N ASN A 98 -31.33 23.47 3.65
CA ASN A 98 -31.19 23.07 2.24
C ASN A 98 -29.75 23.25 1.74
N PHE A 99 -29.38 22.45 0.75
CA PHE A 99 -28.03 22.33 0.17
C PHE A 99 -27.38 23.68 -0.23
N LYS A 100 -28.19 24.70 -0.57
CA LYS A 100 -27.72 26.07 -0.89
C LYS A 100 -27.01 26.79 0.25
N ASN A 101 -27.34 26.49 1.52
CA ASN A 101 -26.68 27.09 2.67
C ASN A 101 -25.32 26.44 3.01
N PHE A 102 -25.07 25.22 2.52
CA PHE A 102 -23.79 24.53 2.70
C PHE A 102 -22.76 24.94 1.64
N GLN A 103 -23.20 25.32 0.44
CA GLN A 103 -22.33 25.76 -0.66
C GLN A 103 -21.78 27.19 -0.46
N SER A 104 -22.54 28.07 0.19
CA SER A 104 -22.12 29.45 0.51
C SER A 104 -21.05 29.55 1.61
N LEU A 105 -20.75 28.44 2.30
CA LEU A 105 -19.67 28.33 3.29
C LEU A 105 -18.30 27.98 2.67
N THR A 106 -18.25 27.56 1.41
CA THR A 106 -17.00 27.08 0.76
C THR A 106 -16.53 27.95 -0.40
N THR A 107 -17.26 29.01 -0.74
CA THR A 107 -16.90 29.96 -1.79
C THR A 107 -17.16 31.39 -1.30
N HIS A 108 -16.15 32.03 -0.71
CA HIS A 108 -15.86 33.45 -0.88
C HIS A 108 -14.61 33.85 -0.08
N ASP A 109 -13.66 34.43 -0.83
CA ASP A 109 -12.39 34.97 -0.35
C ASP A 109 -12.56 36.15 0.62
N ASP A 110 -11.58 36.29 1.51
CA ASP A 110 -11.07 37.53 2.10
C ASP A 110 -12.08 38.67 2.34
N LYS A 111 -12.76 38.57 3.49
CA LYS A 111 -13.11 39.65 4.46
C LYS A 111 -14.35 39.22 5.22
N GLN A 112 -14.21 38.86 6.50
CA GLN A 112 -15.15 39.22 7.57
C GLN A 112 -14.78 38.49 8.87
N THR A 113 -14.22 39.26 9.80
CA THR A 113 -14.07 38.97 11.23
C THR A 113 -15.41 38.89 11.99
N GLU A 114 -16.56 38.87 11.30
CA GLU A 114 -17.90 38.93 11.90
C GLU A 114 -18.70 37.61 11.87
N LYS A 115 -18.27 36.56 11.14
CA LYS A 115 -18.99 35.27 11.12
C LYS A 115 -18.49 34.23 12.12
N ASN A 116 -17.31 34.45 12.73
CA ASN A 116 -16.79 33.58 13.79
C ASN A 116 -17.50 33.79 15.14
N SER A 117 -18.19 34.92 15.34
CA SER A 117 -19.05 35.12 16.52
C SER A 117 -20.32 34.28 16.46
N ASP A 118 -20.85 34.02 15.27
CA ASP A 118 -22.10 33.26 15.10
C ASP A 118 -21.88 31.74 15.21
N LEU A 119 -20.74 31.23 14.74
CA LEU A 119 -20.36 29.84 15.00
C LEU A 119 -20.05 29.59 16.48
N ASN A 120 -19.35 30.53 17.13
CA ASN A 120 -19.10 30.44 18.57
C ASN A 120 -20.37 30.61 19.41
N SER A 121 -21.37 31.38 18.95
CA SER A 121 -22.66 31.51 19.64
C SER A 121 -23.50 30.24 19.48
N VAL A 122 -23.45 29.58 18.31
CA VAL A 122 -24.12 28.29 18.08
C VAL A 122 -23.46 27.17 18.90
N THR A 123 -22.13 27.07 18.95
CA THR A 123 -21.46 26.06 19.79
C THR A 123 -21.68 26.32 21.28
N ASN A 124 -21.68 27.59 21.71
CA ASN A 124 -22.02 27.97 23.09
C ASN A 124 -23.48 27.66 23.43
N SER A 125 -24.40 27.77 22.46
CA SER A 125 -25.81 27.42 22.66
C SER A 125 -26.01 25.90 22.80
N PHE A 126 -25.25 25.07 22.08
CA PHE A 126 -25.29 23.62 22.22
C PHE A 126 -24.69 23.15 23.56
N ASP A 127 -23.57 23.74 23.99
CA ASP A 127 -22.99 23.42 25.30
C ASP A 127 -23.91 23.84 26.46
N GLN A 128 -24.56 25.01 26.38
CA GLN A 128 -25.60 25.43 27.33
C GLN A 128 -26.85 24.54 27.28
N PHE A 129 -27.23 24.02 26.12
CA PHE A 129 -28.36 23.11 25.97
C PHE A 129 -28.10 21.75 26.64
N PHE A 130 -26.90 21.19 26.48
CA PHE A 130 -26.56 19.91 27.12
C PHE A 130 -26.33 20.04 28.63
N GLU A 131 -25.82 21.20 29.10
CA GLU A 131 -25.69 21.49 30.54
C GLU A 131 -27.04 21.71 31.23
N SER A 132 -28.00 22.37 30.56
CA SER A 132 -29.33 22.65 31.13
C SER A 132 -30.23 21.42 31.27
N TYR A 133 -30.04 20.37 30.46
CA TYR A 133 -30.88 19.16 30.49
C TYR A 133 -30.28 17.94 31.22
N GLN A 134 -29.05 18.02 31.75
CA GLN A 134 -28.38 16.90 32.45
C GLN A 134 -28.49 15.55 31.70
N ILE A 135 -28.20 15.51 30.39
CA ILE A 135 -28.17 14.24 29.62
C ILE A 135 -26.73 13.90 29.21
N PRO A 136 -25.86 13.47 30.15
CA PRO A 136 -24.45 13.21 29.89
C PRO A 136 -24.21 12.12 28.83
N PHE A 137 -25.18 11.22 28.62
CA PHE A 137 -25.10 10.16 27.60
C PHE A 137 -25.07 10.73 26.16
N LEU A 138 -25.84 11.78 25.89
CA LEU A 138 -25.92 12.36 24.54
C LEU A 138 -24.69 13.20 24.20
N LYS A 139 -24.16 13.95 25.18
CA LYS A 139 -22.92 14.70 25.02
C LYS A 139 -21.74 13.77 24.73
N LYS A 140 -21.66 12.64 25.44
CA LYS A 140 -20.64 11.61 25.19
C LYS A 140 -20.74 11.01 23.78
N ARG A 141 -21.93 10.62 23.34
CA ARG A 141 -22.15 10.00 22.03
C ARG A 141 -21.92 10.98 20.87
N TYR A 142 -22.25 12.26 21.04
CA TYR A 142 -21.93 13.31 20.06
C TYR A 142 -20.41 13.54 19.94
N LEU A 143 -19.71 13.58 21.07
CA LEU A 143 -18.25 13.74 21.09
C LEU A 143 -17.54 12.53 20.45
N GLU A 144 -18.01 11.31 20.72
CA GLU A 144 -17.53 10.07 20.07
C GLU A 144 -17.70 10.14 18.55
N PHE A 145 -18.89 10.58 18.09
CA PHE A 145 -19.16 10.77 16.66
C PHE A 145 -18.26 11.84 16.02
N GLU A 146 -17.99 12.94 16.71
CA GLU A 146 -17.14 14.02 16.20
C GLU A 146 -15.67 13.60 16.12
N ILE A 147 -15.19 12.82 17.09
CA ILE A 147 -13.87 12.18 17.05
C ILE A 147 -13.78 11.19 15.88
N GLU A 148 -14.81 10.37 15.66
CA GLU A 148 -14.84 9.40 14.58
C GLU A 148 -14.82 10.07 13.20
N LYS A 149 -15.62 11.14 13.03
CA LYS A 149 -15.61 12.01 11.84
C LYS A 149 -14.24 12.66 11.61
N GLN A 150 -13.60 13.17 12.65
CA GLN A 150 -12.24 13.74 12.54
C GLN A 150 -11.20 12.69 12.15
N ASN A 151 -11.29 11.47 12.71
CA ASN A 151 -10.41 10.36 12.36
C ASN A 151 -10.61 9.91 10.90
N LEU A 152 -11.86 9.82 10.44
CA LEU A 152 -12.18 9.44 9.06
C LEU A 152 -11.69 10.49 8.06
N THR A 153 -11.94 11.78 8.34
CA THR A 153 -11.45 12.89 7.51
C THR A 153 -9.92 12.97 7.49
N MET A 154 -9.24 12.66 8.61
CA MET A 154 -7.78 12.54 8.64
C MET A 154 -7.26 11.35 7.82
N LYS A 155 -7.95 10.20 7.84
CA LYS A 155 -7.63 9.04 6.99
C LYS A 155 -7.77 9.39 5.51
N ILE A 156 -8.86 10.07 5.13
CA ILE A 156 -9.11 10.53 3.76
C ILE A 156 -8.07 11.57 3.33
N LYS A 157 -7.75 12.56 4.19
CA LYS A 157 -6.71 13.58 3.94
C LYS A 157 -5.31 13.00 3.76
N LYS A 158 -4.99 11.85 4.36
CA LYS A 158 -3.70 11.16 4.20
C LYS A 158 -3.66 10.22 2.98
N ALA A 159 -4.79 9.91 2.37
CA ALA A 159 -4.87 8.95 1.29
C ALA A 159 -4.39 9.57 -0.03
N LYS A 160 -3.15 9.27 -0.43
CA LYS A 160 -2.62 9.59 -1.79
C LYS A 160 -3.25 8.73 -2.90
N ARG A 161 -4.26 7.92 -2.58
CA ARG A 161 -4.90 6.91 -3.44
C ARG A 161 -6.37 6.78 -3.09
N ILE A 162 -7.12 6.26 -4.05
CA ILE A 162 -8.51 5.85 -3.85
C ILE A 162 -8.58 4.86 -2.68
N LEU A 163 -9.48 5.13 -1.75
CA LEU A 163 -9.74 4.25 -0.61
C LEU A 163 -10.53 3.04 -1.11
N GLY A 164 -9.84 1.92 -1.25
CA GLY A 164 -10.47 0.62 -1.47
C GLY A 164 -11.04 0.05 -0.17
N PRO A 165 -11.68 -1.14 -0.24
CA PRO A 165 -12.04 -1.88 0.96
C PRO A 165 -10.79 -2.20 1.79
N ASP A 166 -10.94 -2.30 3.12
CA ASP A 166 -9.85 -2.56 4.05
C ASP A 166 -9.14 -3.92 3.81
N GLY A 167 -9.83 -4.85 3.15
CA GLY A 167 -9.27 -6.14 2.75
C GLY A 167 -9.82 -6.61 1.41
N SER A 168 -8.97 -7.34 0.68
CA SER A 168 -9.34 -8.09 -0.51
C SER A 168 -9.03 -9.56 -0.27
N ILE A 169 -10.03 -10.42 -0.44
CA ILE A 169 -9.88 -11.88 -0.37
C ILE A 169 -9.89 -12.40 -1.80
N GLU A 170 -9.01 -13.35 -2.09
CA GLU A 170 -9.00 -14.03 -3.38
C GLU A 170 -10.24 -14.93 -3.53
N PRO A 171 -10.75 -15.14 -4.75
CA PRO A 171 -11.82 -16.11 -4.96
C PRO A 171 -11.36 -17.50 -4.50
N PRO A 172 -12.24 -18.30 -3.88
CA PRO A 172 -11.89 -19.67 -3.53
C PRO A 172 -11.72 -20.48 -4.82
N TYR A 173 -10.47 -20.75 -5.20
CA TYR A 173 -10.13 -21.73 -6.22
C TYR A 173 -9.83 -23.06 -5.53
N GLU A 174 -10.27 -24.19 -6.09
CA GLU A 174 -9.85 -25.51 -5.63
C GLU A 174 -8.36 -25.69 -5.93
N ILE A 175 -7.50 -25.50 -4.93
CA ILE A 175 -6.12 -25.93 -5.01
C ILE A 175 -6.14 -27.45 -4.89
N LYS A 176 -6.17 -28.15 -6.03
CA LYS A 176 -5.85 -29.57 -6.05
C LYS A 176 -4.37 -29.68 -5.72
N SER A 177 -4.07 -29.99 -4.46
CA SER A 177 -2.71 -30.21 -3.99
C SER A 177 -2.21 -31.57 -4.47
N GLU A 178 -1.95 -31.65 -5.77
CA GLU A 178 -1.40 -32.83 -6.42
C GLU A 178 0.11 -32.88 -6.20
N LYS A 179 0.65 -34.10 -6.04
CA LYS A 179 2.09 -34.30 -5.97
C LYS A 179 2.73 -33.97 -7.32
N LEU A 180 3.92 -33.37 -7.28
CA LEU A 180 4.73 -33.17 -8.49
C LEU A 180 5.14 -34.54 -9.05
N ASN A 181 4.71 -34.85 -10.27
CA ASN A 181 5.36 -35.90 -11.06
C ASN A 181 6.55 -35.29 -11.78
N ILE A 182 7.76 -35.56 -11.27
CA ILE A 182 9.04 -35.07 -11.84
C ILE A 182 9.17 -35.43 -13.34
N ASN A 183 8.56 -36.55 -13.75
CA ASN A 183 8.59 -37.03 -15.13
C ASN A 183 7.55 -36.37 -16.06
N ASN A 184 6.58 -35.64 -15.52
CA ASN A 184 5.53 -34.93 -16.27
C ASN A 184 5.44 -33.49 -15.74
N ARG A 185 6.48 -32.71 -16.03
CA ARG A 185 6.44 -31.24 -15.84
C ARG A 185 5.42 -30.64 -16.81
N GLU A 186 4.88 -29.48 -16.44
CA GLU A 186 4.05 -28.70 -17.37
C GLU A 186 4.85 -28.45 -18.66
N PHE A 187 4.22 -28.74 -19.81
CA PHE A 187 4.82 -28.73 -21.14
C PHE A 187 5.87 -29.82 -21.46
N ASN A 188 5.90 -30.95 -20.73
CA ASN A 188 6.83 -32.08 -20.97
C ASN A 188 8.32 -31.67 -20.96
N ARG A 189 8.68 -30.72 -20.10
CA ARG A 189 10.07 -30.26 -19.95
C ARG A 189 10.92 -31.29 -19.19
N GLU A 190 12.19 -31.40 -19.57
CA GLU A 190 13.16 -32.18 -18.80
C GLU A 190 13.51 -31.50 -17.46
N SER A 191 14.06 -32.26 -16.51
CA SER A 191 14.42 -31.74 -15.18
C SER A 191 15.50 -30.66 -15.22
N LYS A 192 16.39 -30.68 -16.22
CA LYS A 192 17.50 -29.72 -16.39
C LYS A 192 17.27 -28.70 -17.50
N GLN A 193 16.04 -28.59 -17.98
CA GLN A 193 15.71 -27.73 -19.12
C GLN A 193 15.13 -26.39 -18.66
N LEU A 194 15.69 -25.29 -19.18
CA LEU A 194 15.15 -23.94 -19.01
C LEU A 194 13.85 -23.75 -19.82
N ARG A 195 12.98 -22.85 -19.38
CA ARG A 195 11.88 -22.36 -20.22
C ARG A 195 12.38 -21.63 -21.47
N PRO A 196 11.56 -21.52 -22.52
CA PRO A 196 11.89 -20.70 -23.68
C PRO A 196 12.16 -19.25 -23.24
N LEU A 197 13.32 -18.74 -23.62
CA LEU A 197 13.84 -17.44 -23.23
C LEU A 197 13.77 -16.46 -24.41
N CYS A 198 13.15 -15.32 -24.20
CA CYS A 198 13.09 -14.22 -25.16
C CYS A 198 13.61 -12.95 -24.48
N MET A 199 14.53 -12.26 -25.13
CA MET A 199 15.08 -11.00 -24.64
C MET A 199 14.94 -9.91 -25.68
N ARG A 200 14.63 -8.71 -25.22
CA ARG A 200 14.62 -7.50 -26.04
C ARG A 200 15.29 -6.36 -25.29
N ILE A 201 15.97 -5.52 -26.04
CA ILE A 201 16.69 -4.36 -25.53
C ILE A 201 15.95 -3.11 -26.01
N ASP A 202 16.17 -1.98 -25.32
CA ASP A 202 15.62 -0.66 -25.66
C ASP A 202 14.08 -0.63 -25.75
N THR A 203 13.43 -1.28 -24.78
CA THR A 203 11.96 -1.33 -24.70
C THR A 203 11.36 -0.01 -24.21
N ILE A 204 12.08 0.71 -23.34
CA ILE A 204 11.69 2.00 -22.75
C ILE A 204 12.64 3.09 -23.25
N LYS A 205 12.17 3.86 -24.24
CA LYS A 205 12.95 4.93 -24.89
C LYS A 205 13.34 6.12 -23.98
N GLN A 206 12.65 6.29 -22.85
CA GLN A 206 12.91 7.39 -21.91
C GLN A 206 14.04 7.06 -20.92
N ALA A 207 14.39 5.78 -20.77
CA ALA A 207 15.47 5.35 -19.90
C ALA A 207 16.81 5.43 -20.63
N ASN A 208 17.91 5.59 -19.90
CA ASN A 208 19.26 5.54 -20.49
C ASN A 208 19.56 4.15 -21.06
N GLY A 209 19.10 3.12 -20.37
CA GLY A 209 19.07 1.75 -20.86
C GLY A 209 17.84 1.05 -20.36
N SER A 210 17.30 0.16 -21.18
CA SER A 210 16.16 -0.67 -20.81
C SER A 210 16.26 -2.04 -21.45
N ALA A 211 15.61 -3.01 -20.81
CA ALA A 211 15.53 -4.38 -21.27
C ALA A 211 14.18 -4.99 -20.89
N TYR A 212 13.80 -5.99 -21.66
CA TYR A 212 12.65 -6.85 -21.44
C TYR A 212 13.10 -8.30 -21.57
N VAL A 213 12.73 -9.11 -20.58
CA VAL A 213 13.05 -10.54 -20.55
C VAL A 213 11.76 -11.30 -20.29
N GLU A 214 11.55 -12.34 -21.08
CA GLU A 214 10.45 -13.28 -20.98
C GLU A 214 11.01 -14.70 -20.88
N LEU A 215 10.55 -15.44 -19.88
CA LEU A 215 10.96 -16.81 -19.59
C LEU A 215 9.70 -17.66 -19.39
N GLY A 216 9.21 -18.27 -20.47
CA GLY A 216 7.84 -18.83 -20.49
C GLY A 216 6.81 -17.73 -20.25
N ASP A 217 6.02 -17.86 -19.18
CA ASP A 217 4.99 -16.88 -18.81
C ASP A 217 5.54 -15.74 -17.92
N LEU A 218 6.74 -15.91 -17.35
CA LEU A 218 7.40 -14.87 -16.55
C LEU A 218 7.84 -13.71 -17.46
N LYS A 219 7.36 -12.49 -17.16
CA LYS A 219 7.68 -11.28 -17.94
C LYS A 219 8.21 -10.17 -17.05
N VAL A 220 9.42 -9.71 -17.33
CA VAL A 220 10.13 -8.69 -16.53
C VAL A 220 10.65 -7.56 -17.40
N VAL A 221 10.39 -6.32 -16.99
CA VAL A 221 10.93 -5.11 -17.62
C VAL A 221 11.89 -4.44 -16.65
N CYS A 222 13.03 -3.98 -17.16
CA CYS A 222 13.99 -3.19 -16.40
C CYS A 222 14.27 -1.85 -17.10
N ALA A 223 14.37 -0.79 -16.30
CA ALA A 223 14.81 0.54 -16.71
C ALA A 223 15.98 0.97 -15.83
N VAL A 224 17.06 1.42 -16.47
CA VAL A 224 18.26 1.95 -15.84
C VAL A 224 18.33 3.44 -16.12
N TYR A 225 18.57 4.21 -15.05
CA TYR A 225 18.87 5.62 -15.15
C TYR A 225 20.18 5.94 -14.44
N GLY A 226 21.08 6.59 -15.14
CA GLY A 226 22.36 6.97 -14.57
C GLY A 226 23.43 7.12 -15.64
N PRO A 227 24.64 7.54 -15.24
CA PRO A 227 25.02 7.96 -13.89
C PRO A 227 24.49 9.37 -13.54
N ARG A 228 23.83 9.51 -12.38
CA ARG A 228 23.38 10.81 -11.85
C ARG A 228 24.22 11.24 -10.67
N GLN A 229 24.40 12.55 -10.47
CA GLN A 229 25.09 13.04 -9.29
C GLN A 229 24.31 12.70 -8.01
N SER A 230 25.01 12.13 -7.02
CA SER A 230 24.42 11.83 -5.71
C SER A 230 24.01 13.11 -4.99
N LEU A 231 22.76 13.15 -4.52
CA LEU A 231 22.23 14.22 -3.68
C LEU A 231 22.71 14.13 -2.21
N LYS A 232 23.30 12.99 -1.82
CA LYS A 232 23.79 12.79 -0.45
C LYS A 232 25.11 13.53 -0.28
N PRO A 233 25.23 14.44 0.72
CA PRO A 233 26.47 15.13 1.00
C PRO A 233 27.46 14.14 1.62
N GLY A 234 28.28 13.51 0.78
CA GLY A 234 29.31 12.58 1.18
C GLY A 234 30.29 12.36 0.03
N ASN A 235 31.59 12.51 0.31
CA ASN A 235 32.64 12.20 -0.67
C ASN A 235 32.84 10.68 -0.70
N SER A 236 31.94 9.96 -1.37
CA SER A 236 32.17 8.55 -1.71
C SER A 236 33.16 8.48 -2.87
N SER A 237 34.24 7.73 -2.69
CA SER A 237 35.23 7.45 -3.72
C SER A 237 34.66 6.56 -4.84
N ALA A 238 33.72 5.67 -4.50
CA ALA A 238 33.00 4.83 -5.44
C ALA A 238 31.57 5.32 -5.70
N GLY A 239 31.03 4.97 -6.87
CA GLY A 239 29.62 5.14 -7.19
C GLY A 239 28.72 4.24 -6.35
N SER A 240 27.45 4.63 -6.20
CA SER A 240 26.46 3.82 -5.49
C SER A 240 25.39 3.28 -6.43
N LEU A 241 25.02 2.01 -6.24
CA LEU A 241 23.93 1.38 -6.95
C LEU A 241 22.67 1.35 -6.08
N ASN A 242 21.56 1.84 -6.62
CA ASN A 242 20.24 1.68 -6.03
C ASN A 242 19.40 0.77 -6.92
N CYS A 243 18.90 -0.31 -6.33
CA CYS A 243 18.02 -1.24 -7.01
C CYS A 243 16.64 -1.19 -6.40
N ASP A 244 15.64 -1.03 -7.26
CA ASP A 244 14.24 -1.13 -6.90
C ASP A 244 13.62 -2.33 -7.60
N PHE A 245 13.12 -3.29 -6.83
CA PHE A 245 12.41 -4.44 -7.34
C PHE A 245 10.93 -4.30 -6.96
N LYS A 246 10.04 -4.43 -7.94
CA LYS A 246 8.60 -4.31 -7.72
C LYS A 246 7.81 -5.30 -8.56
N PHE A 247 6.81 -5.93 -7.94
CA PHE A 247 5.77 -6.69 -8.61
C PHE A 247 4.63 -5.78 -9.03
N ALA A 248 4.09 -6.00 -10.23
CA ALA A 248 2.90 -5.26 -10.64
C ALA A 248 1.73 -5.75 -9.77
N PRO A 249 0.77 -4.89 -9.40
CA PRO A 249 -0.37 -5.32 -8.58
C PRO A 249 -1.16 -6.50 -9.18
N PHE A 250 -1.07 -6.70 -10.50
CA PHE A 250 -1.72 -7.78 -11.25
C PHE A 250 -0.79 -8.95 -11.62
N SER A 251 0.48 -8.91 -11.22
CA SER A 251 1.49 -9.90 -11.67
C SER A 251 1.37 -11.27 -11.01
N CYS A 252 0.85 -11.34 -9.78
CA CYS A 252 0.66 -12.59 -9.04
C CYS A 252 -0.83 -12.96 -8.98
N LYS A 253 -1.12 -14.25 -8.73
CA LYS A 253 -2.48 -14.77 -8.47
C LYS A 253 -3.21 -13.94 -7.41
N LYS A 254 -2.51 -13.63 -6.32
CA LYS A 254 -2.97 -12.70 -5.29
C LYS A 254 -2.54 -11.27 -5.62
N ARG A 255 -3.52 -10.36 -5.70
CA ARG A 255 -3.25 -8.94 -5.90
C ARG A 255 -2.34 -8.40 -4.80
N ARG A 256 -1.18 -7.86 -5.21
CA ARG A 256 -0.26 -7.19 -4.30
C ARG A 256 -0.62 -5.72 -4.11
N PRO A 257 -0.41 -5.16 -2.91
CA PRO A 257 -0.62 -3.75 -2.67
C PRO A 257 0.42 -2.92 -3.44
N TYR A 258 0.09 -1.67 -3.78
CA TYR A 258 1.08 -0.76 -4.38
C TYR A 258 2.31 -0.48 -3.49
N PRO A 259 2.19 -0.19 -2.17
CA PRO A 259 3.36 0.00 -1.32
C PRO A 259 4.22 -1.26 -1.30
N LYS A 260 5.54 -1.07 -1.22
CA LYS A 260 6.47 -2.19 -1.33
C LYS A 260 6.28 -3.20 -0.20
N ASP A 261 6.11 -4.45 -0.59
CA ASP A 261 6.09 -5.59 0.33
C ASP A 261 7.48 -5.79 0.95
N THR A 262 7.55 -6.53 2.06
CA THR A 262 8.82 -6.92 2.67
C THR A 262 9.67 -7.78 1.74
N GLN A 263 9.04 -8.71 1.02
CA GLN A 263 9.71 -9.55 0.01
C GLN A 263 10.32 -8.73 -1.12
N GLU A 264 9.62 -7.70 -1.61
CA GLU A 264 10.13 -6.82 -2.68
C GLU A 264 11.36 -6.04 -2.23
N LYS A 265 11.40 -5.61 -0.96
CA LYS A 265 12.57 -4.93 -0.39
C LYS A 265 13.76 -5.88 -0.28
N GLU A 266 13.52 -7.13 0.11
CA GLU A 266 14.54 -8.17 0.16
C GLU A 266 15.09 -8.43 -1.24
N TYR A 267 14.23 -8.59 -2.25
CA TYR A 267 14.65 -8.79 -3.64
C TYR A 267 15.40 -7.59 -4.21
N GLY A 268 15.04 -6.36 -3.84
CA GLY A 268 15.82 -5.18 -4.18
C GLY A 268 17.24 -5.20 -3.59
N LEU A 269 17.41 -5.71 -2.37
CA LEU A 269 18.71 -5.88 -1.75
C LEU A 269 19.53 -6.99 -2.44
N LEU A 270 18.91 -8.15 -2.71
CA LEU A 270 19.54 -9.27 -3.39
C LEU A 270 19.97 -8.88 -4.82
N LEU A 271 19.14 -8.15 -5.54
CA LEU A 271 19.48 -7.61 -6.87
C LEU A 271 20.71 -6.70 -6.80
N ASN A 272 20.77 -5.83 -5.78
CA ASN A 272 21.92 -4.94 -5.58
C ASN A 272 23.20 -5.74 -5.30
N GLN A 273 23.14 -6.70 -4.38
CA GLN A 273 24.27 -7.57 -4.04
C GLN A 273 24.75 -8.42 -5.23
N ALA A 274 23.84 -8.87 -6.09
CA ALA A 274 24.15 -9.64 -7.28
C ALA A 274 24.87 -8.83 -8.37
N LEU A 275 24.52 -7.54 -8.51
CA LEU A 275 25.02 -6.67 -9.59
C LEU A 275 26.28 -5.89 -9.20
N VAL A 276 26.46 -5.51 -7.93
CA VAL A 276 27.61 -4.72 -7.48
C VAL A 276 28.98 -5.30 -7.92
N PRO A 277 29.24 -6.63 -7.80
CA PRO A 277 30.52 -7.20 -8.22
C PRO A 277 30.81 -7.06 -9.72
N SER A 278 29.76 -6.98 -10.55
CA SER A 278 29.90 -6.86 -12.01
C SER A 278 30.21 -5.45 -12.49
N LEU A 279 29.92 -4.42 -11.68
CA LEU A 279 30.01 -3.02 -12.08
C LEU A 279 31.35 -2.39 -11.70
N ARG A 280 31.91 -1.56 -12.58
CA ARG A 280 33.10 -0.74 -12.28
C ARG A 280 32.72 0.56 -11.55
N LEU A 281 32.21 0.45 -10.33
CA LEU A 281 31.75 1.60 -9.54
C LEU A 281 32.88 2.59 -9.18
N ASP A 282 34.14 2.14 -9.19
CA ASP A 282 35.31 2.98 -8.91
C ASP A 282 35.51 4.11 -9.93
N LEU A 283 35.01 3.91 -11.16
CA LEU A 283 35.11 4.90 -12.25
C LEU A 283 34.00 5.97 -12.17
N LEU A 284 33.03 5.77 -11.29
CA LEU A 284 31.83 6.61 -11.16
C LEU A 284 31.75 7.29 -9.78
N PRO A 285 32.77 8.07 -9.36
CA PRO A 285 32.76 8.73 -8.06
C PRO A 285 31.58 9.69 -7.97
N LYS A 286 30.98 9.80 -6.77
CA LYS A 286 29.84 10.68 -6.47
C LYS A 286 28.61 10.48 -7.38
N SER A 287 28.56 9.37 -8.09
CA SER A 287 27.48 9.04 -9.01
C SER A 287 26.57 7.95 -8.45
N VAL A 288 25.32 7.98 -8.86
CA VAL A 288 24.28 7.04 -8.50
C VAL A 288 23.71 6.46 -9.79
N ILE A 289 23.63 5.14 -9.84
CA ILE A 289 22.89 4.42 -10.87
C ILE A 289 21.63 3.88 -10.20
N ASP A 290 20.47 4.22 -10.75
CA ASP A 290 19.19 3.76 -10.26
C ASP A 290 18.59 2.75 -11.25
N ILE A 291 18.40 1.52 -10.78
CA ILE A 291 17.81 0.42 -11.53
C ILE A 291 16.39 0.20 -11.00
N TYR A 292 15.41 0.23 -11.90
CA TYR A 292 14.03 -0.12 -11.60
C TYR A 292 13.64 -1.37 -12.35
N VAL A 293 13.29 -2.42 -11.61
CA VAL A 293 12.77 -3.67 -12.14
C VAL A 293 11.29 -3.76 -11.82
N GLN A 294 10.49 -4.02 -12.86
CA GLN A 294 9.06 -4.23 -12.76
C GLN A 294 8.71 -5.61 -13.33
N VAL A 295 8.24 -6.50 -12.48
CA VAL A 295 7.68 -7.79 -12.90
C VAL A 295 6.24 -7.55 -13.36
N LEU A 296 5.94 -7.90 -14.61
CA LEU A 296 4.62 -7.75 -15.21
C LEU A 296 3.74 -8.97 -14.94
N GLU A 297 4.32 -10.15 -15.06
CA GLU A 297 3.69 -11.45 -14.82
C GLU A 297 4.70 -12.31 -14.08
N ALA A 298 4.32 -12.86 -12.92
CA ALA A 298 5.22 -13.59 -12.05
C ALA A 298 4.93 -15.09 -12.15
N ASP A 299 5.88 -15.85 -12.70
CA ASP A 299 5.82 -17.31 -12.79
C ASP A 299 7.07 -17.95 -12.18
N GLY A 300 6.95 -18.36 -10.91
CA GLY A 300 8.03 -18.73 -10.02
C GLY A 300 8.60 -17.52 -9.28
N MET A 301 8.59 -17.55 -7.94
CA MET A 301 9.06 -16.43 -7.13
C MET A 301 10.57 -16.26 -7.24
N VAL A 302 11.32 -17.37 -7.16
CA VAL A 302 12.79 -17.34 -7.24
C VAL A 302 13.25 -17.10 -8.67
N SER A 303 12.52 -17.64 -9.66
CA SER A 303 12.77 -17.35 -11.06
C SER A 303 12.55 -15.87 -11.39
N SER A 304 11.54 -15.23 -10.80
CA SER A 304 11.31 -13.78 -10.98
C SER A 304 12.52 -12.94 -10.58
N LEU A 305 13.24 -13.34 -9.51
CA LEU A 305 14.49 -12.70 -9.10
C LEU A 305 15.63 -13.00 -10.10
N ALA A 306 15.74 -14.25 -10.57
CA ALA A 306 16.74 -14.65 -11.55
C ALA A 306 16.60 -13.90 -12.88
N ALA A 307 15.39 -13.85 -13.43
CA ALA A 307 15.09 -13.09 -14.64
C ALA A 307 15.32 -11.59 -14.45
N ALA A 308 15.03 -11.05 -13.27
CA ALA A 308 15.31 -9.65 -12.94
C ALA A 308 16.80 -9.30 -12.94
N VAL A 309 17.66 -10.17 -12.41
CA VAL A 309 19.13 -9.95 -12.46
C VAL A 309 19.62 -9.96 -13.90
N THR A 310 19.21 -10.95 -14.69
CA THR A 310 19.55 -11.05 -16.12
C THR A 310 19.06 -9.83 -16.90
N CYS A 311 17.82 -9.38 -16.66
CA CYS A 311 17.22 -8.21 -17.29
C CYS A 311 17.94 -6.91 -16.89
N ALA A 312 18.30 -6.76 -15.61
CA ALA A 312 19.03 -5.60 -15.12
C ALA A 312 20.45 -5.52 -15.72
N SER A 313 21.16 -6.65 -15.82
CA SER A 313 22.47 -6.71 -16.47
C SER A 313 22.40 -6.32 -17.95
N LEU A 314 21.37 -6.80 -18.67
CA LEU A 314 21.13 -6.41 -20.07
C LEU A 314 20.81 -4.92 -20.21
N ALA A 315 20.01 -4.36 -19.30
CA ALA A 315 19.67 -2.93 -19.30
C ALA A 315 20.88 -2.04 -18.95
N LEU A 316 21.76 -2.48 -18.04
CA LEU A 316 23.02 -1.81 -17.72
C LEU A 316 23.97 -1.80 -18.92
N ALA A 317 24.07 -2.92 -19.64
CA ALA A 317 24.84 -3.02 -20.88
C ALA A 317 24.32 -2.04 -21.94
N ASN A 318 23.01 -1.99 -22.14
CA ASN A 318 22.36 -1.06 -23.07
C ASN A 318 22.58 0.41 -22.68
N ALA A 319 22.59 0.72 -21.37
CA ALA A 319 22.90 2.06 -20.87
C ALA A 319 24.37 2.48 -21.12
N GLY A 320 25.24 1.57 -21.57
CA GLY A 320 26.66 1.84 -21.77
C GLY A 320 27.44 2.02 -20.47
N ILE A 321 26.95 1.45 -19.36
CA ILE A 321 27.67 1.47 -18.08
C ILE A 321 28.77 0.42 -18.13
N GLU A 322 29.97 0.79 -17.67
CA GLU A 322 31.11 -0.11 -17.69
C GLU A 322 30.98 -1.25 -16.66
N MET A 323 31.07 -2.48 -17.17
CA MET A 323 30.98 -3.71 -16.39
C MET A 323 32.20 -4.60 -16.65
N TYR A 324 32.56 -5.44 -15.69
CA TYR A 324 33.57 -6.48 -15.86
C TYR A 324 33.02 -7.62 -16.73
N ASP A 325 31.78 -8.02 -16.47
CA ASP A 325 31.09 -9.11 -17.16
C ASP A 325 29.56 -8.91 -17.06
N PHE A 326 28.81 -9.63 -17.89
CA PHE A 326 27.36 -9.76 -17.77
C PHE A 326 27.00 -10.74 -16.65
N VAL A 327 25.92 -10.44 -15.95
CA VAL A 327 25.41 -11.27 -14.87
C VAL A 327 24.19 -12.03 -15.35
N SER A 328 24.25 -13.35 -15.32
CA SER A 328 23.12 -14.24 -15.59
C SER A 328 22.62 -14.85 -14.29
N GLY A 329 21.31 -14.75 -14.06
CA GLY A 329 20.64 -15.40 -12.94
C GLY A 329 19.97 -16.71 -13.37
N ALA A 330 20.11 -17.74 -12.54
CA ALA A 330 19.38 -19.00 -12.67
C ALA A 330 18.79 -19.43 -11.32
N SER A 331 17.68 -20.17 -11.38
CA SER A 331 17.02 -20.73 -10.20
C SER A 331 16.82 -22.23 -10.35
N ALA A 332 16.93 -22.97 -9.25
CA ALA A 332 16.57 -24.38 -9.19
C ALA A 332 15.77 -24.69 -7.92
N GLY A 333 14.86 -25.65 -8.01
CA GLY A 333 14.05 -26.16 -6.90
C GLY A 333 14.43 -27.58 -6.50
N TYR A 334 14.16 -27.92 -5.25
CA TYR A 334 14.35 -29.26 -4.70
C TYR A 334 12.98 -29.91 -4.50
N VAL A 335 12.78 -31.06 -5.16
CA VAL A 335 11.52 -31.81 -5.15
C VAL A 335 11.81 -33.28 -4.86
N ASP A 336 11.36 -33.81 -3.71
CA ASP A 336 11.55 -35.21 -3.30
C ASP A 336 12.99 -35.72 -3.55
N ASN A 337 14.00 -34.98 -3.11
CA ASN A 337 15.44 -35.22 -3.33
C ASN A 337 15.97 -35.09 -4.78
N SER A 338 15.12 -34.77 -5.75
CA SER A 338 15.52 -34.44 -7.12
C SER A 338 15.68 -32.93 -7.28
N ILE A 339 16.53 -32.53 -8.23
CA ILE A 339 16.79 -31.13 -8.55
C ILE A 339 16.09 -30.82 -9.87
N ILE A 340 15.33 -29.74 -9.87
CA ILE A 340 14.62 -29.24 -11.05
C ILE A 340 15.12 -27.83 -11.34
N LEU A 341 15.52 -27.58 -12.58
CA LEU A 341 15.92 -26.27 -13.05
C LEU A 341 14.69 -25.45 -13.45
N ASP A 342 14.72 -24.16 -13.11
CA ASP A 342 13.74 -23.15 -13.51
C ASP A 342 12.29 -23.56 -13.19
N CYS A 343 11.94 -23.40 -11.92
CA CYS A 343 10.63 -23.78 -11.39
C CYS A 343 9.55 -22.75 -11.72
N ASP A 344 8.38 -23.26 -12.11
CA ASP A 344 7.18 -22.46 -12.32
C ASP A 344 6.44 -22.26 -10.99
N LEU A 345 5.48 -21.32 -10.96
CA LEU A 345 4.66 -21.08 -9.77
C LEU A 345 3.86 -22.32 -9.38
N SER A 346 3.38 -23.09 -10.36
CA SER A 346 2.66 -24.34 -10.14
C SER A 346 3.53 -25.40 -9.47
N GLU A 347 4.84 -25.40 -9.73
CA GLU A 347 5.80 -26.32 -9.14
C GLU A 347 6.20 -25.91 -7.72
N GLU A 348 6.37 -24.61 -7.47
CA GLU A 348 6.65 -24.06 -6.14
C GLU A 348 5.49 -24.27 -5.14
N GLU A 349 4.24 -24.33 -5.61
CA GLU A 349 3.05 -24.50 -4.76
C GLU A 349 2.77 -25.96 -4.35
N LYS A 350 3.46 -26.96 -4.91
CA LYS A 350 3.14 -28.38 -4.62
C LYS A 350 3.76 -28.84 -3.29
N ILE A 351 3.10 -29.81 -2.65
CA ILE A 351 3.44 -30.30 -1.31
C ILE A 351 4.89 -30.81 -1.19
N ASN A 352 5.44 -31.37 -2.27
CA ASN A 352 6.74 -32.04 -2.27
C ASN A 352 7.92 -31.07 -2.51
N PHE A 353 7.67 -29.77 -2.46
CA PHE A 353 8.71 -28.76 -2.65
C PHE A 353 9.47 -28.50 -1.34
N ASN A 354 10.73 -28.93 -1.27
CA ASN A 354 11.55 -28.86 -0.05
C ASN A 354 12.30 -27.53 0.10
N GLY A 355 12.52 -26.82 -1.00
CA GLY A 355 13.30 -25.59 -1.03
C GLY A 355 13.71 -25.16 -2.43
N SER A 356 14.45 -24.05 -2.51
CA SER A 356 15.05 -23.60 -3.77
C SER A 356 16.36 -22.86 -3.57
N ILE A 357 17.07 -22.71 -4.68
CA ILE A 357 18.32 -22.00 -4.79
C ILE A 357 18.24 -20.98 -5.93
N PHE A 358 18.77 -19.80 -5.66
CA PHE A 358 19.04 -18.74 -6.60
C PHE A 358 20.56 -18.58 -6.73
N LEU A 359 21.05 -18.56 -7.97
CA LEU A 359 22.44 -18.34 -8.31
C LEU A 359 22.53 -17.16 -9.28
N SER A 360 23.47 -16.28 -9.00
CA SER A 360 23.90 -15.21 -9.89
C SER A 360 25.37 -15.41 -10.27
N TYR A 361 25.65 -15.44 -11.56
CA TYR A 361 26.94 -15.87 -12.11
C TYR A 361 27.43 -14.94 -13.23
N MET A 362 28.75 -14.71 -13.27
CA MET A 362 29.48 -14.02 -14.33
C MET A 362 30.20 -15.07 -15.20
N PRO A 363 29.64 -15.46 -16.36
CA PRO A 363 30.11 -16.62 -17.11
C PRO A 363 31.41 -16.39 -17.88
N ALA A 364 31.80 -15.15 -18.20
CA ALA A 364 33.07 -14.88 -18.87
C ALA A 364 34.25 -14.89 -17.88
N SER A 365 34.03 -14.45 -16.62
CA SER A 365 35.04 -14.53 -15.56
C SER A 365 35.01 -15.84 -14.77
N ASN A 366 33.99 -16.66 -14.96
CA ASN A 366 33.69 -17.87 -14.19
C ASN A 366 33.52 -17.62 -12.68
N GLU A 367 32.98 -16.46 -12.29
CA GLU A 367 32.82 -16.09 -10.88
C GLU A 367 31.34 -16.03 -10.46
N VAL A 368 31.06 -16.57 -9.28
CA VAL A 368 29.73 -16.46 -8.66
C VAL A 368 29.62 -15.15 -7.91
N THR A 369 28.62 -14.31 -8.25
CA THR A 369 28.42 -13.03 -7.57
C THR A 369 27.58 -13.19 -6.31
N HIS A 370 26.53 -14.00 -6.37
CA HIS A 370 25.63 -14.19 -5.25
C HIS A 370 24.90 -15.55 -5.28
N ILE A 371 24.67 -16.12 -4.10
CA ILE A 371 23.89 -17.36 -3.91
C ILE A 371 22.91 -17.12 -2.76
N VAL A 372 21.65 -17.50 -2.97
CA VAL A 372 20.65 -17.60 -1.91
C VAL A 372 20.02 -18.97 -1.98
N GLN A 373 20.02 -19.68 -0.87
CA GLN A 373 19.35 -20.97 -0.76
C GLN A 373 18.44 -20.98 0.46
N TRP A 374 17.26 -21.56 0.31
CA TRP A 374 16.34 -21.78 1.42
C TRP A 374 15.68 -23.16 1.32
N GLY A 375 15.28 -23.71 2.46
CA GLY A 375 14.64 -25.03 2.58
C GLY A 375 15.55 -26.09 3.20
N GLU A 376 15.02 -27.32 3.24
CA GLU A 376 15.69 -28.47 3.85
C GLU A 376 16.33 -29.37 2.77
N VAL A 377 17.66 -29.33 2.67
CA VAL A 377 18.38 -29.98 1.57
C VAL A 377 19.70 -30.57 2.08
N ASN A 378 20.05 -31.75 1.55
CA ASN A 378 21.37 -32.35 1.79
C ASN A 378 22.47 -31.58 1.04
N TYR A 379 23.62 -31.38 1.68
CA TYR A 379 24.79 -30.71 1.11
C TYR A 379 25.18 -31.22 -0.29
N ALA A 380 25.16 -32.54 -0.51
CA ALA A 380 25.50 -33.14 -1.80
C ALA A 380 24.55 -32.72 -2.92
N ASN A 381 23.28 -32.47 -2.61
CA ASN A 381 22.30 -31.98 -3.57
C ASN A 381 22.46 -30.48 -3.81
N SER A 382 22.81 -29.70 -2.78
CA SER A 382 23.12 -28.28 -2.95
C SER A 382 24.29 -28.05 -3.90
N ALA A 383 25.38 -28.83 -3.76
CA ALA A 383 26.53 -28.72 -4.65
C ALA A 383 26.15 -29.02 -6.12
N LYS A 384 25.41 -30.12 -6.35
CA LYS A 384 24.91 -30.47 -7.69
C LYS A 384 23.97 -29.41 -8.26
N ALA A 385 23.15 -28.78 -7.42
CA ALA A 385 22.23 -27.73 -7.88
C ALA A 385 23.00 -26.48 -8.32
N ILE A 386 24.07 -26.11 -7.62
CA ILE A 386 24.95 -25.01 -8.04
C ILE A 386 25.56 -25.31 -9.41
N GLU A 387 26.09 -26.52 -9.63
CA GLU A 387 26.65 -26.93 -10.94
C GLU A 387 25.60 -26.81 -12.06
N ILE A 388 24.39 -27.33 -11.85
CA ILE A 388 23.29 -27.24 -12.83
C ILE A 388 22.92 -25.78 -13.11
N CYS A 389 22.89 -24.91 -12.09
CA CYS A 389 22.62 -23.49 -12.26
C CYS A 389 23.75 -22.77 -13.03
N VAL A 390 25.01 -23.13 -12.82
CA VAL A 390 26.16 -22.57 -13.56
C VAL A 390 26.05 -22.91 -15.05
N ASP A 391 25.72 -24.15 -15.38
CA ASP A 391 25.48 -24.59 -16.76
C ASP A 391 24.33 -23.79 -17.40
N ALA A 392 23.24 -23.57 -16.65
CA ALA A 392 22.10 -22.79 -17.09
C ALA A 392 22.45 -21.31 -17.33
N CYS A 393 23.20 -20.67 -16.42
CA CYS A 393 23.67 -19.30 -16.58
C CYS A 393 24.53 -19.13 -17.84
N SER A 394 25.34 -20.13 -18.17
CA SER A 394 26.17 -20.13 -19.39
C SER A 394 25.33 -20.16 -20.67
N GLN A 395 24.22 -20.90 -20.66
CA GLN A 395 23.24 -20.91 -21.77
C GLN A 395 22.54 -19.55 -21.90
N ILE A 396 22.08 -18.97 -20.79
CA ILE A 396 21.43 -17.65 -20.76
C ILE A 396 22.35 -16.56 -21.30
N HIS A 397 23.62 -16.56 -20.89
CA HIS A 397 24.62 -15.60 -21.34
C HIS A 397 24.87 -15.63 -22.84
N SER A 398 24.83 -16.82 -23.45
CA SER A 398 24.94 -16.97 -24.90
C SER A 398 23.80 -16.24 -25.62
N VAL A 399 22.58 -16.32 -25.08
CA VAL A 399 21.39 -15.60 -25.61
C VAL A 399 21.50 -14.10 -25.34
N MET A 400 21.96 -13.67 -24.17
CA MET A 400 22.20 -12.25 -23.85
C MET A 400 23.17 -11.61 -24.86
N SER A 401 24.30 -12.28 -25.10
CA SER A 401 25.34 -11.82 -26.02
C SER A 401 24.81 -11.69 -27.45
N GLN A 402 24.03 -12.67 -27.91
CA GLN A 402 23.40 -12.61 -29.23
C GLN A 402 22.39 -11.47 -29.33
N THR A 403 21.62 -11.21 -28.27
CA THR A 403 20.62 -10.14 -28.25
C THR A 403 21.27 -8.76 -28.36
N LEU A 404 22.36 -8.53 -27.61
CA LEU A 404 23.15 -7.29 -27.67
C LEU A 404 23.81 -7.09 -29.04
N LEU A 405 24.35 -8.17 -29.63
CA LEU A 405 24.96 -8.10 -30.96
C LEU A 405 23.92 -7.80 -32.06
N ASN A 406 22.71 -8.32 -31.93
CA ASN A 406 21.65 -8.06 -32.89
C ASN A 406 21.17 -6.61 -32.82
N SER A 407 21.05 -6.02 -31.62
CA SER A 407 20.64 -4.62 -31.48
C SER A 407 21.64 -3.60 -32.05
N ILE A 408 22.89 -4.00 -32.31
CA ILE A 408 23.90 -3.13 -32.95
C ILE A 408 23.82 -3.21 -34.48
N LYS A 409 23.29 -4.33 -35.02
CA LYS A 409 23.22 -4.56 -36.47
C LYS A 409 22.00 -3.91 -37.12
N ASP A 410 20.93 -3.75 -36.34
CA ASP A 410 19.71 -3.03 -36.71
C ASP A 410 19.91 -1.51 -36.55
#